data_AF-A0A0F9ECQ1-F1
#
_entry.id   AF-A0A0F9ECQ1-F1
#
_cell.length_a   1.000
_cell.length_b   1.000
_cell.length_c   1.000
_cell.angle_alpha   90.00
_cell.angle_beta   90.00
_cell.angle_gamma   90.00
#
_symmetry.space_group_name_H-M   'P 1'
#
loop_
_entity.id
_entity.type
_entity.pdbx_description
1 polymer ?
#
loop_
_entity_poly.entity_id
_entity_poly.type
_entity_poly.pdbx_seq_one_letter_code
_entity_poly.pdbx_strand_id
1 'polypeptide(L)'
;KTPRHERYAQGLASGETQDKAYKDAGYKPNSGAASRLAGNVRIVARVQEILGRAAKKAELSAQWVLEQLERVYTQAMEGQPVLDRYGKPTGAVIQNLSSANRSLELIGKYEGIAMFTDRSDVTLHTDPIATLMDEVDGRSRKVVTH
;
A
#
# COMPACT_ATOMS: atom_id res chain seq x y z
N LYS A 1 -16.03 -8.61 -16.85
CA LYS A 1 -14.54 -8.65 -16.86
C LYS A 1 -14.12 -10.02 -16.31
N THR A 2 -13.28 -10.79 -16.99
CA THR A 2 -12.91 -12.15 -16.52
C THR A 2 -11.62 -12.11 -15.70
N PRO A 3 -11.43 -13.00 -14.70
CA PRO A 3 -10.20 -13.04 -13.89
C PRO A 3 -8.92 -13.23 -14.72
N ARG A 4 -8.99 -14.03 -15.79
CA ARG A 4 -7.86 -14.25 -16.71
C ARG A 4 -7.50 -12.99 -17.51
N HIS A 5 -8.49 -12.22 -17.97
CA HIS A 5 -8.22 -10.93 -18.63
C HIS A 5 -7.59 -9.91 -17.68
N GLU A 6 -7.97 -9.92 -16.40
CA GLU A 6 -7.36 -9.05 -15.40
C GLU A 6 -5.88 -9.40 -15.19
N ARG A 7 -5.54 -10.68 -14.97
CA ARG A 7 -4.14 -11.12 -14.86
C ARG A 7 -3.33 -10.80 -16.11
N TYR A 8 -3.92 -11.01 -17.29
CA TYR A 8 -3.26 -10.69 -18.55
C TYR A 8 -2.93 -9.19 -18.66
N ALA A 9 -3.89 -8.32 -18.33
CA ALA A 9 -3.68 -6.87 -18.32
C ALA A 9 -2.65 -6.43 -17.25
N GLN A 10 -2.61 -7.09 -16.10
CA GLN A 10 -1.60 -6.84 -15.05
C GLN A 10 -0.19 -7.20 -15.54
N GLY A 11 -0.01 -8.38 -16.16
CA GLY A 11 1.27 -8.82 -16.71
C GLY A 11 1.81 -7.88 -17.79
N LEU A 12 0.94 -7.42 -18.71
CA LEU A 12 1.31 -6.42 -19.70
C LEU A 12 1.70 -5.07 -19.06
N ALA A 13 0.95 -4.60 -18.06
CA ALA A 13 1.26 -3.36 -17.36
C ALA A 13 2.58 -3.43 -16.58
N SER A 14 2.99 -4.61 -16.12
CA SER A 14 4.31 -4.85 -15.51
C SER A 14 5.45 -5.04 -16.53
N GLY A 15 5.18 -4.93 -17.83
CA GLY A 15 6.19 -5.02 -18.89
C GLY A 15 6.50 -6.43 -19.38
N GLU A 16 5.67 -7.42 -19.06
CA GLU A 16 5.84 -8.78 -19.59
C GLU A 16 5.54 -8.84 -21.09
N THR A 17 6.14 -9.80 -21.77
CA THR A 17 5.79 -10.09 -23.17
C THR A 17 4.36 -10.64 -23.24
N GLN A 18 3.70 -10.41 -24.38
CA GLN A 18 2.32 -10.88 -24.61
C GLN A 18 2.19 -12.39 -24.36
N ASP A 19 3.17 -13.18 -24.80
CA ASP A 19 3.14 -14.64 -24.65
C ASP A 19 3.29 -15.08 -23.19
N LYS A 20 4.17 -14.40 -22.44
CA LYS A 20 4.37 -14.66 -21.01
C LYS A 20 3.12 -14.30 -20.21
N ALA A 21 2.62 -13.07 -20.36
CA ALA A 21 1.42 -12.63 -19.66
C ALA A 21 0.22 -13.54 -19.97
N TYR A 22 0.11 -14.04 -21.21
CA TYR A 22 -0.98 -14.92 -21.63
C TYR A 22 -0.91 -16.29 -20.95
N LYS A 23 0.30 -16.87 -20.89
CA LYS A 23 0.56 -18.11 -20.17
C LYS A 23 0.29 -17.94 -18.67
N ASP A 24 0.80 -16.87 -18.06
CA ASP A 24 0.70 -16.62 -16.61
C ASP A 24 -0.75 -16.27 -16.19
N ALA A 25 -1.54 -15.73 -17.11
CA ALA A 25 -2.98 -15.59 -16.95
C ALA A 25 -3.76 -16.93 -16.99
N GLY A 26 -3.10 -18.04 -17.28
CA GLY A 26 -3.67 -19.40 -17.29
C GLY A 26 -4.29 -19.81 -18.63
N TYR A 27 -3.88 -19.19 -19.74
CA TYR A 27 -4.27 -19.64 -21.08
C TYR A 27 -3.29 -20.70 -21.61
N LYS A 28 -3.79 -21.55 -22.52
CA LYS A 28 -2.92 -22.44 -23.29
C LYS A 28 -2.01 -21.60 -24.21
N PRO A 29 -0.69 -21.91 -24.30
CA PRO A 29 0.24 -21.13 -25.11
C PRO A 29 -0.21 -21.00 -26.56
N ASN A 30 -0.36 -19.75 -27.02
CA ASN A 30 -0.70 -19.42 -28.40
C ASN A 30 -0.39 -17.93 -28.67
N SER A 31 0.73 -17.65 -29.33
CA SER A 31 1.19 -16.28 -29.55
C SER A 31 0.24 -15.44 -30.41
N GLY A 32 -0.45 -16.06 -31.38
CA GLY A 32 -1.45 -15.39 -32.19
C GLY A 32 -2.71 -15.01 -31.39
N ALA A 33 -3.12 -15.83 -30.43
CA ALA A 33 -4.23 -15.49 -29.52
C ALA A 33 -3.82 -14.44 -28.49
N ALA A 34 -2.60 -14.52 -27.96
CA ALA A 34 -2.03 -13.52 -27.07
C ALA A 34 -1.99 -12.13 -27.74
N SER A 35 -1.45 -12.04 -28.95
CA SER A 35 -1.38 -10.79 -29.71
C SER A 35 -2.76 -10.19 -30.01
N ARG A 36 -3.73 -11.03 -30.42
CA ARG A 36 -5.11 -10.58 -30.63
C ARG A 36 -5.76 -10.07 -29.34
N LEU A 37 -5.49 -10.72 -28.21
CA LEU A 37 -6.02 -10.28 -26.92
C LEU A 37 -5.38 -8.97 -26.45
N ALA A 38 -4.09 -8.76 -26.73
CA ALA A 38 -3.41 -7.49 -26.44
C ALA A 38 -4.04 -6.30 -27.20
N GLY A 39 -4.48 -6.51 -28.44
CA GLY A 39 -5.20 -5.50 -29.23
C GLY A 39 -6.67 -5.29 -28.83
N ASN A 40 -7.21 -6.08 -27.90
CA ASN A 40 -8.60 -5.93 -27.48
C ASN A 40 -8.80 -4.62 -26.70
N VAL A 41 -9.74 -3.79 -27.14
CA VAL A 41 -10.02 -2.46 -26.55
C VAL A 41 -10.20 -2.51 -25.02
N ARG A 42 -10.83 -3.57 -24.49
CA ARG A 42 -11.03 -3.71 -23.03
C ARG A 42 -9.73 -4.02 -22.28
N ILE A 43 -8.81 -4.75 -22.90
CA ILE A 43 -7.49 -5.03 -22.34
C ILE A 43 -6.63 -3.77 -22.41
N VAL A 44 -6.59 -3.09 -23.56
CA VAL A 44 -5.86 -1.84 -23.75
C VAL A 44 -6.31 -0.79 -22.72
N ALA A 45 -7.61 -0.56 -22.61
CA ALA A 45 -8.16 0.39 -21.62
C ALA A 45 -7.76 0.02 -20.19
N ARG A 46 -7.76 -1.28 -19.85
CA ARG A 46 -7.39 -1.74 -18.52
C ARG A 46 -5.89 -1.55 -18.24
N VAL A 47 -5.02 -1.84 -19.19
CA VAL A 47 -3.57 -1.60 -19.06
C VAL A 47 -3.31 -0.12 -18.82
N GLN A 48 -3.93 0.77 -19.61
CA GLN A 48 -3.81 2.22 -19.42
C GLN A 48 -4.30 2.69 -18.05
N GLU A 49 -5.41 2.13 -17.55
CA GLU A 49 -5.90 2.44 -16.21
C GLU A 49 -4.90 2.02 -15.11
N ILE A 50 -4.28 0.84 -15.24
CA ILE A 50 -3.28 0.35 -14.28
C ILE A 50 -2.05 1.25 -14.31
N LEU A 51 -1.54 1.56 -15.50
CA LEU A 51 -0.38 2.46 -15.69
C LEU A 51 -0.67 3.87 -15.18
N GLY A 52 -1.86 4.42 -15.43
CA GLY A 52 -2.26 5.75 -14.94
C GLY A 52 -2.33 5.81 -13.40
N ARG A 53 -2.81 4.75 -12.74
CA ARG A 53 -2.76 4.66 -11.27
C ARG A 53 -1.33 4.55 -10.75
N ALA A 54 -0.47 3.80 -11.43
CA ALA A 54 0.94 3.70 -11.07
C ALA A 54 1.65 5.05 -11.25
N ALA A 55 1.38 5.77 -12.33
CA ALA A 55 1.90 7.12 -12.58
C ALA A 55 1.42 8.11 -11.51
N LYS A 56 0.14 8.10 -11.13
CA LYS A 56 -0.39 8.94 -10.04
C LYS A 56 0.25 8.62 -8.68
N LYS A 57 0.54 7.34 -8.42
CA LYS A 57 1.29 6.93 -7.22
C LYS A 57 2.76 7.34 -7.29
N ALA A 58 3.38 7.30 -8.46
CA ALA A 58 4.74 7.76 -8.67
C ALA A 58 4.86 9.29 -8.55
N GLU A 59 3.86 10.03 -9.03
CA GLU A 59 3.69 11.48 -8.84
C GLU A 59 3.58 11.82 -7.35
N LEU A 60 2.77 11.06 -6.61
CA LEU A 60 2.72 11.14 -5.15
C LEU A 60 3.82 10.26 -4.52
N SER A 61 5.08 10.58 -4.81
CA SER A 61 6.21 9.87 -4.24
C SER A 61 6.23 9.98 -2.71
N ALA A 62 6.74 8.95 -2.03
CA ALA A 62 6.92 8.99 -0.59
C ALA A 62 7.80 10.18 -0.16
N GLN A 63 8.82 10.50 -0.95
CA GLN A 63 9.67 11.67 -0.77
C GLN A 63 8.86 12.97 -0.73
N TRP A 64 7.97 13.18 -1.71
CA TRP A 64 7.12 14.37 -1.73
C TRP A 64 6.23 14.47 -0.49
N VAL A 65 5.67 13.35 -0.04
CA VAL A 65 4.82 13.32 1.17
C VAL A 65 5.62 13.68 2.41
N LEU A 66 6.83 13.12 2.57
CA LEU A 66 7.72 13.44 3.68
C LEU A 66 8.11 14.93 3.69
N GLU A 67 8.45 15.50 2.54
CA GLU A 67 8.74 16.93 2.39
C GLU A 67 7.54 17.80 2.77
N GLN A 68 6.31 17.39 2.43
CA GLN A 68 5.12 18.13 2.86
C GLN A 68 4.88 18.01 4.36
N LEU A 69 5.12 16.85 4.97
CA LEU A 69 4.97 16.68 6.42
C LEU A 69 5.99 17.52 7.20
N GLU A 70 7.23 17.63 6.70
CA GLU A 70 8.25 18.53 7.25
C GLU A 70 7.81 19.99 7.15
N ARG A 71 7.26 20.43 6.01
CA ARG A 71 6.72 21.80 5.86
C ARG A 71 5.59 22.08 6.84
N VAL A 72 4.66 21.15 7.02
CA VAL A 72 3.58 21.28 8.01
C VAL A 72 4.14 21.38 9.42
N TYR A 73 5.14 20.58 9.77
CA TYR A 73 5.82 20.67 11.06
C TYR A 73 6.44 22.05 11.27
N THR A 74 7.23 22.54 10.30
CA THR A 74 7.88 23.85 10.39
C THR A 74 6.86 24.97 10.55
N GLN A 75 5.82 25.02 9.73
CA GLN A 75 4.76 26.04 9.84
C GLN A 75 4.00 25.97 11.16
N ALA A 76 3.72 24.76 11.65
CA ALA A 76 3.06 24.56 12.92
C ALA A 76 3.90 25.06 14.10
N MET A 77 5.23 24.91 14.02
CA MET A 77 6.19 25.41 15.00
C MET A 77 6.46 26.92 14.85
N GLU A 78 6.40 27.47 13.65
CA GLU A 78 6.45 28.93 13.43
C GLU A 78 5.22 29.62 14.02
N GLY A 79 4.05 28.98 13.95
CA GLY A 79 2.82 29.45 14.56
C GLY A 79 2.22 30.71 13.92
N GLN A 80 1.23 31.30 14.60
CA GLN A 80 0.56 32.53 14.18
C GLN A 80 0.79 33.63 15.22
N PRO A 81 1.03 34.88 14.80
CA PRO A 81 1.23 35.98 15.73
C PRO A 81 -0.05 36.25 16.53
N VAL A 82 0.09 36.45 17.84
CA VAL A 82 -0.98 36.97 18.68
C VAL A 82 -1.13 38.46 18.37
N LEU A 83 -2.34 38.85 17.95
CA LEU A 83 -2.67 40.23 17.66
C LEU A 83 -3.32 40.89 18.88
N ASP A 84 -3.03 42.17 19.08
CA ASP A 84 -3.75 43.00 20.06
C ASP A 84 -5.14 43.37 19.55
N ARG A 85 -5.91 44.11 20.37
CA ARG A 85 -7.26 44.59 20.02
C ARG A 85 -7.31 45.52 18.80
N TYR A 86 -6.17 45.99 18.31
CA TYR A 86 -6.02 46.87 17.15
C TYR A 86 -5.41 46.14 15.94
N GLY A 87 -5.21 44.82 16.02
CA GLY A 87 -4.65 44.00 14.95
C GLY A 87 -3.13 44.05 14.83
N LYS A 88 -2.40 44.61 15.81
CA LYS A 88 -0.94 44.67 15.78
C LYS A 88 -0.32 43.44 16.45
N PRO A 89 0.76 42.85 15.89
CA PRO A 89 1.47 41.75 16.53
C PRO A 89 2.01 42.15 17.91
N THR A 90 1.77 41.31 18.90
CA THR A 90 2.24 41.53 20.28
C THR A 90 3.66 41.01 20.53
N GLY A 91 4.21 40.26 19.57
CA GLY A 91 5.47 39.52 19.72
C GLY A 91 5.28 38.10 20.27
N ALA A 92 4.12 37.77 20.82
CA ALA A 92 3.76 36.40 21.17
C ALA A 92 3.24 35.64 19.94
N VAL A 93 3.40 34.32 19.95
CA VAL A 93 3.03 33.40 18.86
C VAL A 93 2.21 32.25 19.43
N ILE A 94 1.18 31.83 18.69
CA ILE A 94 0.39 30.63 18.95
C ILE A 94 0.84 29.55 17.98
N GLN A 95 1.49 28.52 18.49
CA GLN A 95 1.92 27.35 17.71
C GLN A 95 0.81 26.30 17.61
N ASN A 96 0.83 25.50 16.54
CA ASN A 96 -0.06 24.35 16.39
C ASN A 96 0.68 23.04 16.69
N LEU A 97 0.99 22.82 17.97
CA LEU A 97 1.76 21.65 18.42
C LEU A 97 1.09 20.32 18.06
N SER A 98 -0.24 20.28 17.97
CA SER A 98 -0.96 19.08 17.56
C SER A 98 -0.64 18.66 16.11
N SER A 99 -0.53 19.63 15.20
CA SER A 99 -0.16 19.39 13.81
C SER A 99 1.31 19.00 13.69
N ALA A 100 2.19 19.67 14.45
CA ALA A 100 3.61 19.32 14.51
C ALA A 100 3.82 17.87 14.98
N ASN A 101 3.17 17.49 16.08
CA ASN A 101 3.24 16.12 16.61
C ASN A 101 2.70 15.10 15.62
N ARG A 102 1.59 15.42 14.93
CA ARG A 102 1.01 14.52 13.93
C ARG A 102 1.94 14.34 12.73
N SER A 103 2.62 15.39 12.27
CA SER A 103 3.63 15.29 11.22
C SER A 103 4.77 14.36 11.63
N LEU A 104 5.33 14.54 12.82
CA LEU A 104 6.44 13.70 13.31
C LEU A 104 6.03 12.24 13.50
N GLU A 105 4.81 11.97 13.98
CA GLU A 105 4.29 10.61 14.10
C GLU A 105 4.19 9.92 12.73
N LEU A 106 3.64 10.61 11.73
CA LEU A 106 3.49 10.06 10.37
C LEU A 106 4.84 9.83 9.69
N ILE A 107 5.79 10.74 9.88
CA ILE A 107 7.18 10.57 9.40
C ILE A 107 7.80 9.35 10.07
N GLY A 108 7.72 9.22 11.40
CA GLY A 108 8.30 8.08 12.12
C GLY A 108 7.64 6.73 11.80
N LYS A 109 6.37 6.73 11.35
CA LYS A 109 5.64 5.53 10.89
C LYS A 109 5.95 5.14 9.45
N TYR A 110 6.58 6.02 8.66
CA TYR A 110 6.97 5.69 7.31
C TYR A 110 7.99 4.52 7.33
N GLU A 111 7.75 3.49 6.52
CA GLU A 111 8.53 2.24 6.52
C GLU A 111 10.03 2.46 6.31
N GLY A 112 10.43 3.53 5.62
CA GLY A 112 11.84 3.87 5.44
C GLY A 112 12.55 4.35 6.72
N ILE A 113 11.80 4.75 7.74
CA ILE A 113 12.31 5.22 9.05
C ILE A 113 11.97 4.20 10.16
N ALA A 114 10.74 3.66 10.13
CA ALA A 114 10.26 2.57 10.98
C ALA A 114 10.50 2.75 12.50
N MET A 115 10.42 3.98 13.01
CA MET A 115 10.62 4.29 14.43
C MET A 115 9.43 3.87 15.31
N PHE A 116 8.22 3.81 14.74
CA PHE A 116 7.02 3.36 15.44
C PHE A 116 6.54 2.05 14.82
N THR A 117 6.66 0.94 15.57
CA THR A 117 6.17 -0.38 15.15
C THR A 117 5.10 -0.86 16.12
N ASP A 118 3.93 -1.24 15.59
CA ASP A 118 2.88 -1.89 16.39
C ASP A 118 3.24 -3.37 16.57
N ARG A 119 3.40 -3.80 17.82
CA ARG A 119 3.57 -5.21 18.18
C ARG A 119 2.24 -5.75 18.71
N SER A 120 1.68 -6.73 18.03
CA SER A 120 0.53 -7.49 18.53
C SER A 120 0.99 -8.87 18.99
N ASP A 121 0.81 -9.18 20.27
CA ASP A 121 0.97 -10.55 20.78
C ASP A 121 -0.28 -11.35 20.39
N VAL A 122 -0.13 -12.23 19.40
CA VAL A 122 -1.21 -13.16 19.01
C VAL A 122 -1.12 -14.37 19.92
N THR A 123 -1.93 -14.39 20.98
CA THR A 123 -2.18 -15.63 21.73
C THR A 123 -3.07 -16.52 20.87
N LEU A 124 -2.48 -17.49 20.18
CA LEU A 124 -3.26 -18.56 19.57
C LEU A 124 -3.89 -19.36 20.70
N HIS A 125 -5.16 -19.10 21.01
CA HIS A 125 -5.95 -20.03 21.81
C HIS A 125 -6.22 -21.24 20.93
N THR A 126 -5.29 -22.19 20.91
CA THR A 126 -5.57 -23.53 20.42
C THR A 126 -6.62 -24.09 21.35
N ASP A 127 -7.85 -24.18 20.85
CA ASP A 127 -8.97 -24.78 21.56
C ASP A 127 -8.54 -26.20 21.96
N PRO A 128 -8.29 -26.48 23.26
CA PRO A 128 -7.69 -27.76 23.67
C PRO A 128 -8.56 -28.94 23.24
N ILE A 129 -9.87 -28.69 23.16
CA ILE A 129 -10.90 -29.64 22.75
C ILE A 129 -10.75 -30.01 21.26
N ALA A 130 -10.40 -29.07 20.38
CA ALA A 130 -10.19 -29.36 18.97
C ALA A 130 -8.93 -30.22 18.75
N THR A 131 -7.87 -29.98 19.52
CA THR A 131 -6.65 -30.81 19.50
C THR A 131 -6.91 -32.22 20.04
N LEU A 132 -7.69 -32.35 21.12
CA LEU A 132 -8.12 -33.64 21.66
C LEU A 132 -9.07 -34.39 20.72
N MET A 133 -9.96 -33.69 20.00
CA MET A 133 -10.86 -34.30 19.02
C MET A 133 -10.10 -34.85 17.81
N ASP A 134 -9.08 -34.15 17.32
CA ASP A 134 -8.22 -34.65 16.22
C ASP A 134 -7.39 -35.88 16.65
N GLU A 135 -6.99 -36.00 17.92
CA GLU A 135 -6.35 -37.20 18.48
C GLU A 135 -7.30 -38.39 18.60
N VAL A 136 -8.56 -38.16 19.00
CA VAL A 136 -9.59 -39.20 19.12
C VAL A 136 -10.08 -39.69 17.75
N ASP A 137 -10.14 -38.81 16.75
CA ASP A 137 -10.59 -39.14 15.38
C ASP A 137 -9.50 -39.79 14.48
N GLY A 138 -8.31 -40.07 15.03
CA GLY A 138 -7.30 -40.90 14.36
C GLY A 138 -6.72 -40.33 13.05
N ARG A 139 -6.91 -39.03 12.76
CA ARG A 139 -6.28 -38.37 11.60
C ARG A 139 -4.89 -37.86 11.97
N SER A 140 -3.95 -38.79 12.15
CA SER A 140 -2.53 -38.45 12.27
C SER A 140 -2.02 -37.75 11.00
N ARG A 141 -1.98 -36.42 10.99
CA ARG A 141 -0.98 -35.68 10.20
C ARG A 141 0.34 -35.76 10.95
N LYS A 142 1.24 -36.64 10.50
CA LYS A 142 2.64 -36.58 10.88
C LYS A 142 3.18 -35.20 10.53
N VAL A 143 3.44 -34.37 11.53
CA VAL A 143 4.29 -33.19 11.38
C VAL A 143 5.71 -33.70 11.19
N VAL A 144 6.17 -33.68 9.93
CA VAL A 144 7.57 -33.87 9.59
C VAL A 144 8.26 -32.53 9.86
N THR A 145 9.08 -32.48 10.90
CA THR A 145 10.01 -31.39 11.15
C THR A 145 11.27 -31.58 10.30
N HIS A 146 11.62 -30.57 9.51
CA HIS A 146 12.98 -30.25 9.06
C HIS A 146 13.25 -28.80 9.44
#